data_AF-A0A8K0G327-F1
#
_entry.id   AF-A0A8K0G327-F1
#
_cell.length_a   1.000
_cell.length_b   1.000
_cell.length_c   1.000
_cell.angle_alpha   90.00
_cell.angle_beta   90.00
_cell.angle_gamma   90.00
#
_symmetry.space_group_name_H-M   'P 1'
#
loop_
_entity.id
_entity.type
_entity.pdbx_description
1 polymer ?
#
loop_
_entity_poly.entity_id
_entity_poly.type
_entity_poly.pdbx_seq_one_letter_code
_entity_poly.pdbx_strand_id
1 'polypeptide(L)'
;VQWSEHGGNCGSCGDNYGDSVPRKNENTGTYGLGYVVTQYKSGSVINITTLLTANHRGTFTYSLCVLKDFTQPETEECFVNLPYLDGSYGFKIEPSAYYVLNSVVLPPGVTCERCVLRWHYKTGNSWGTCNDGSGAIGCGPQETFRSCSDISIV
;
A
#
# COMPACT_ATOMS: atom_id res chain seq x y z
N VAL A 1 -3.37 -10.39 -16.22
CA VAL A 1 -4.39 -10.04 -15.21
C VAL A 1 -4.48 -8.54 -14.95
N GLN A 2 -3.73 -7.92 -14.02
CA GLN A 2 -3.90 -6.51 -13.62
C GLN A 2 -4.10 -5.55 -14.82
N TRP A 3 -3.14 -5.50 -15.74
CA TRP A 3 -3.17 -4.58 -16.88
C TRP A 3 -4.01 -5.09 -18.06
N SER A 4 -3.91 -6.37 -18.39
CA SER A 4 -4.56 -6.96 -19.56
C SER A 4 -6.07 -7.13 -19.42
N GLU A 5 -6.57 -7.40 -18.21
CA GLU A 5 -7.97 -7.74 -17.95
C GLU A 5 -8.67 -6.70 -17.07
N HIS A 6 -7.93 -6.00 -16.21
CA HIS A 6 -8.51 -5.08 -15.23
C HIS A 6 -8.04 -3.63 -15.41
N GLY A 7 -7.43 -3.30 -16.55
CA GLY A 7 -7.09 -1.92 -16.91
C GLY A 7 -6.12 -1.24 -15.94
N GLY A 8 -5.29 -2.01 -15.24
CA GLY A 8 -4.35 -1.51 -14.23
C GLY A 8 -4.91 -1.56 -12.80
N ASN A 9 -6.19 -1.87 -12.61
CA ASN A 9 -6.81 -1.95 -11.29
C ASN A 9 -6.33 -3.18 -10.50
N CYS A 10 -6.24 -3.00 -9.18
CA CYS A 10 -5.81 -4.01 -8.22
C CYS A 10 -6.73 -3.93 -7.00
N GLY A 11 -6.98 -5.06 -6.32
CA GLY A 11 -7.72 -5.08 -5.06
C GLY A 11 -7.03 -4.20 -4.00
N SER A 12 -7.79 -3.74 -2.99
CA SER A 12 -7.25 -2.77 -2.03
C SER A 12 -6.07 -3.30 -1.24
N CYS A 13 -6.04 -4.61 -1.02
CA CYS A 13 -4.99 -5.32 -0.30
C CYS A 13 -4.18 -6.29 -1.15
N GLY A 14 -4.16 -6.09 -2.48
CA GLY A 14 -3.25 -6.79 -3.40
C GLY A 14 -3.86 -7.99 -4.12
N ASP A 15 -5.10 -8.34 -3.78
CA ASP A 15 -5.87 -9.36 -4.49
C ASP A 15 -6.16 -9.01 -5.95
N ASN A 16 -6.58 -10.01 -6.71
CA ASN A 16 -7.05 -9.82 -8.07
C ASN A 16 -8.31 -8.92 -8.08
N TYR A 17 -8.31 -7.89 -8.91
CA TYR A 17 -9.42 -6.94 -8.98
C TYR A 17 -10.75 -7.59 -9.40
N GLY A 18 -10.71 -8.64 -10.24
CA GLY A 18 -11.90 -9.37 -10.66
C GLY A 18 -12.55 -10.27 -9.59
N ASP A 19 -11.88 -10.50 -8.46
CA ASP A 19 -12.42 -11.32 -7.38
C ASP A 19 -13.58 -10.59 -6.66
N SER A 20 -14.53 -11.37 -6.13
CA SER A 20 -15.65 -10.83 -5.36
C SER A 20 -15.17 -10.13 -4.09
N VAL A 21 -15.81 -9.00 -3.76
CA VAL A 21 -15.58 -8.25 -2.53
C VAL A 21 -16.46 -8.83 -1.39
N PRO A 22 -15.94 -9.02 -0.16
CA PRO A 22 -14.56 -8.78 0.27
C PRO A 22 -13.60 -9.80 -0.34
N ARG A 23 -12.48 -9.31 -0.90
CA ARG A 23 -11.41 -10.18 -1.38
C ARG A 23 -10.65 -10.79 -0.21
N LYS A 24 -9.79 -11.76 -0.47
CA LYS A 24 -9.21 -12.59 0.61
C LYS A 24 -8.42 -11.76 1.62
N ASN A 25 -7.69 -10.73 1.17
CA ASN A 25 -6.85 -9.89 2.03
C ASN A 25 -7.52 -8.60 2.49
N GLU A 26 -8.76 -8.31 2.08
CA GLU A 26 -9.53 -7.15 2.52
C GLU A 26 -10.23 -7.41 3.87
N ASN A 27 -10.62 -6.37 4.61
CA ASN A 27 -11.39 -6.55 5.84
C ASN A 27 -12.65 -7.41 5.60
N THR A 28 -12.92 -8.34 6.53
CA THR A 28 -13.95 -9.39 6.44
C THR A 28 -13.71 -10.49 5.41
N GLY A 29 -12.61 -10.41 4.65
CA GLY A 29 -12.10 -11.49 3.80
C GLY A 29 -11.53 -12.66 4.60
N THR A 30 -11.09 -13.70 3.89
CA THR A 30 -10.51 -14.92 4.50
C THR A 30 -9.35 -14.63 5.46
N TYR A 31 -8.53 -13.61 5.16
CA TYR A 31 -7.36 -13.21 5.95
C TYR A 31 -7.56 -11.87 6.68
N GLY A 32 -8.54 -11.06 6.28
CA GLY A 32 -8.90 -9.80 6.94
C GLY A 32 -9.77 -10.02 8.17
N LEU A 33 -9.22 -10.72 9.17
CA LEU A 33 -9.92 -11.13 10.40
C LEU A 33 -10.11 -9.97 11.41
N GLY A 34 -9.49 -8.82 11.15
CA GLY A 34 -9.62 -7.62 11.97
C GLY A 34 -8.83 -7.61 13.27
N TYR A 35 -7.79 -8.45 13.36
CA TYR A 35 -6.88 -8.44 14.51
C TYR A 35 -5.93 -7.26 14.44
N VAL A 36 -6.09 -6.33 15.38
CA VAL A 36 -5.16 -5.20 15.56
C VAL A 36 -3.79 -5.73 15.96
N VAL A 37 -2.81 -5.62 15.06
CA VAL A 37 -1.47 -6.16 15.29
C VAL A 37 -0.55 -5.22 16.06
N THR A 38 -0.92 -3.93 16.14
CA THR A 38 -0.14 -2.92 16.86
C THR A 38 -0.99 -1.68 17.15
N GLN A 39 -0.55 -0.89 18.13
CA GLN A 39 -1.13 0.39 18.50
C GLN A 39 -0.08 1.48 18.39
N TYR A 40 -0.43 2.60 17.78
CA TYR A 40 0.41 3.77 17.64
C TYR A 40 -0.20 5.00 18.29
N LYS A 41 0.63 6.00 18.56
CA LYS A 41 0.17 7.31 19.02
C LYS A 41 -0.20 8.19 17.83
N SER A 42 -1.29 8.95 17.94
CA SER A 42 -1.69 9.96 16.95
C SER A 42 -0.56 10.95 16.67
N GLY A 43 -0.34 11.28 15.40
CA GLY A 43 0.75 12.17 14.97
C GLY A 43 2.16 11.60 15.08
N SER A 44 2.33 10.35 15.52
CA SER A 44 3.65 9.76 15.70
C SER A 44 4.28 9.33 14.38
N VAL A 45 5.60 9.22 14.40
CA VAL A 45 6.39 8.58 13.35
C VAL A 45 6.38 7.08 13.61
N ILE A 46 5.99 6.29 12.61
CA ILE A 46 6.02 4.84 12.68
C ILE A 46 7.10 4.28 11.77
N ASN A 47 7.75 3.21 12.22
CA ASN A 47 8.77 2.49 11.46
C ASN A 47 8.17 1.22 10.88
N ILE A 48 8.27 1.07 9.56
CA ILE A 48 7.74 -0.06 8.79
C ILE A 48 8.92 -0.80 8.18
N THR A 49 8.92 -2.12 8.31
CA THR A 49 9.93 -2.99 7.69
C THR A 49 9.27 -3.83 6.61
N THR A 50 9.79 -3.74 5.40
CA THR A 50 9.36 -4.54 4.25
C THR A 50 10.45 -5.53 3.89
N LEU A 51 10.08 -6.81 3.78
CA LEU A 51 10.93 -7.87 3.23
C LEU A 51 10.67 -8.00 1.73
N LEU A 52 11.68 -7.67 0.92
CA LEU A 52 11.69 -7.90 -0.52
C LEU A 52 12.38 -9.22 -0.83
N THR A 53 11.59 -10.24 -1.19
CA THR A 53 12.13 -11.53 -1.67
C THR A 53 12.68 -11.43 -3.08
N ALA A 54 12.14 -10.51 -3.89
CA ALA A 54 12.65 -10.10 -5.19
C ALA A 54 12.53 -8.59 -5.34
N ASN A 55 13.63 -7.93 -5.74
CA ASN A 55 13.66 -6.48 -5.89
C ASN A 55 13.41 -6.10 -7.35
N HIS A 56 12.24 -5.54 -7.62
CA HIS A 56 11.82 -5.10 -8.96
C HIS A 56 11.99 -3.58 -9.16
N ARG A 57 12.84 -2.92 -8.34
CA ARG A 57 13.05 -1.45 -8.30
C ARG A 57 11.73 -0.68 -8.15
N GLY A 58 11.68 0.62 -8.36
CA GLY A 58 10.43 1.39 -8.30
C GLY A 58 10.25 2.07 -6.94
N THR A 59 9.01 2.15 -6.46
CA THR A 59 8.65 3.05 -5.36
C THR A 59 7.68 2.41 -4.38
N PHE A 60 7.93 2.63 -3.08
CA PHE A 60 6.99 2.35 -2.01
C PHE A 60 6.20 3.60 -1.63
N THR A 61 4.90 3.45 -1.42
CA THR A 61 4.05 4.42 -0.76
C THR A 61 3.26 3.75 0.35
N TYR A 62 2.85 4.54 1.34
CA TYR A 62 2.04 4.07 2.45
C TYR A 62 0.78 4.92 2.52
N SER A 63 -0.34 4.29 2.86
CA SER A 63 -1.62 4.96 3.01
C SER A 63 -2.40 4.38 4.18
N LEU A 64 -3.26 5.18 4.80
CA LEU A 64 -4.07 4.81 5.95
C LEU A 64 -5.55 4.94 5.61
N CYS A 65 -6.34 3.92 5.92
CA CYS A 65 -7.79 3.98 5.91
C CYS A 65 -8.30 3.88 7.35
N VAL A 66 -9.10 4.85 7.80
CA VAL A 66 -9.83 4.76 9.07
C VAL A 66 -11.15 4.05 8.78
N LEU A 67 -11.31 2.82 9.27
CA LEU A 67 -12.53 2.05 9.04
C LEU A 67 -13.70 2.71 9.78
N LYS A 68 -14.80 2.97 9.05
CA LYS A 68 -16.04 3.51 9.60
C LYS A 68 -17.02 2.43 10.05
N ASP A 69 -16.94 1.27 9.41
CA ASP A 69 -17.74 0.08 9.70
C ASP A 69 -16.81 -1.13 9.64
N PHE A 70 -16.65 -1.81 10.77
CA PHE A 70 -15.76 -2.98 10.89
C PHE A 70 -16.33 -4.23 10.22
N THR A 71 -17.60 -4.20 9.78
CA THR A 71 -18.27 -5.28 9.07
C THR A 71 -18.21 -5.14 7.54
N GLN A 72 -17.55 -4.10 7.04
CA GLN A 72 -17.40 -3.83 5.61
C GLN A 72 -15.93 -3.77 5.20
N PRO A 73 -15.58 -4.20 3.98
CA PRO A 73 -14.23 -4.02 3.45
C PRO A 73 -13.91 -2.54 3.27
N GLU A 74 -12.64 -2.19 3.47
CA GLU A 74 -12.09 -0.90 3.07
C GLU A 74 -12.24 -0.67 1.56
N THR A 75 -12.46 0.59 1.17
CA THR A 75 -12.52 1.01 -0.23
C THR A 75 -11.29 1.82 -0.61
N GLU A 76 -10.99 1.93 -1.91
CA GLU A 76 -9.87 2.75 -2.39
C GLU A 76 -9.96 4.20 -1.91
N GLU A 77 -11.16 4.77 -1.85
CA GLU A 77 -11.40 6.17 -1.46
C GLU A 77 -11.16 6.42 0.03
N CYS A 78 -11.13 5.37 0.86
CA CYS A 78 -10.83 5.48 2.28
C CYS A 78 -9.35 5.81 2.52
N PHE A 79 -8.46 5.37 1.62
CA PHE A 79 -7.03 5.46 1.83
C PHE A 79 -6.49 6.87 1.59
N VAL A 80 -5.88 7.43 2.64
CA VAL A 80 -5.15 8.70 2.59
C VAL A 80 -3.65 8.42 2.64
N ASN A 81 -2.88 8.99 1.71
CA ASN A 81 -1.43 8.79 1.67
C ASN A 81 -0.74 9.36 2.92
N LEU A 82 0.23 8.62 3.45
CA LEU A 82 1.06 9.04 4.57
C LEU A 82 2.37 9.62 4.03
N PRO A 83 2.81 10.79 4.53
CA PRO A 83 4.10 11.33 4.16
C PRO A 83 5.24 10.61 4.91
N TYR A 84 6.40 10.56 4.26
CA TYR A 84 7.68 10.24 4.90
C TYR A 84 8.15 11.42 5.75
N LEU A 85 9.19 11.21 6.55
CA LEU A 85 9.76 12.25 7.43
C LEU A 85 10.23 13.51 6.68
N ASP A 86 10.66 13.37 5.44
CA ASP A 86 11.08 14.47 4.57
C ASP A 86 9.90 15.18 3.87
N GLY A 87 8.67 14.77 4.16
CA GLY A 87 7.45 15.31 3.54
C GLY A 87 7.14 14.73 2.16
N SER A 88 7.97 13.83 1.63
CA SER A 88 7.68 13.11 0.38
C SER A 88 6.58 12.07 0.59
N TYR A 89 5.99 11.57 -0.51
CA TYR A 89 4.96 10.52 -0.47
C TYR A 89 5.41 9.21 -1.11
N GLY A 90 6.69 9.11 -1.49
CA GLY A 90 7.22 7.94 -2.17
C GLY A 90 8.69 7.72 -1.83
N PHE A 91 9.04 6.47 -1.58
CA PHE A 91 10.41 6.04 -1.33
C PHE A 91 10.90 5.21 -2.50
N LYS A 92 11.94 5.69 -3.18
CA LYS A 92 12.59 4.96 -4.27
C LYS A 92 13.40 3.80 -3.69
N ILE A 93 13.19 2.61 -4.22
CA ILE A 93 13.84 1.40 -3.74
C ILE A 93 15.25 1.30 -4.32
N GLU A 94 16.22 1.05 -3.44
CA GLU A 94 17.60 0.78 -3.84
C GLU A 94 17.71 -0.60 -4.53
N PRO A 95 18.48 -0.73 -5.63
CA PRO A 95 18.49 -1.96 -6.44
C PRO A 95 18.87 -3.25 -5.71
N SER A 96 19.65 -3.16 -4.62
CA SER A 96 20.12 -4.30 -3.83
C SER A 96 19.37 -4.48 -2.50
N ALA A 97 18.29 -3.72 -2.28
CA ALA A 97 17.55 -3.78 -1.02
C ALA A 97 16.86 -5.14 -0.86
N TYR A 98 16.98 -5.70 0.35
CA TYR A 98 16.31 -6.92 0.79
C TYR A 98 15.38 -6.63 1.97
N TYR A 99 15.88 -5.97 3.00
CA TYR A 99 15.05 -5.31 4.01
C TYR A 99 15.02 -3.82 3.75
N VAL A 100 13.82 -3.25 3.67
CA VAL A 100 13.61 -1.81 3.53
C VAL A 100 12.97 -1.29 4.81
N LEU A 101 13.63 -0.35 5.47
CA LEU A 101 13.11 0.34 6.64
C LEU A 101 12.63 1.71 6.22
N ASN A 102 11.35 1.99 6.47
CA ASN A 102 10.74 3.28 6.16
C ASN A 102 10.12 3.89 7.41
N SER A 103 10.23 5.21 7.52
CA SER A 103 9.59 6.00 8.58
C SER A 103 8.55 6.92 7.96
N VAL A 104 7.29 6.74 8.33
CA VAL A 104 6.15 7.57 7.87
C VAL A 104 5.44 8.22 9.04
N VAL A 105 4.80 9.35 8.78
CA VAL A 105 4.12 10.16 9.81
C VAL A 105 2.63 9.87 9.78
N LEU A 106 2.08 9.44 10.92
CA LEU A 106 0.63 9.31 11.08
C LEU A 106 -0.02 10.70 11.15
N PRO A 107 -1.25 10.88 10.65
CA PRO A 107 -1.89 12.20 10.65
C PRO A 107 -2.13 12.69 12.09
N PRO A 108 -1.77 13.94 12.43
CA PRO A 108 -2.05 14.51 13.75
C PRO A 108 -3.56 14.59 14.02
N GLY A 109 -3.98 14.21 15.22
CA GLY A 109 -5.38 14.27 15.66
C GLY A 109 -6.27 13.16 15.10
N VAL A 110 -5.75 12.27 14.26
CA VAL A 110 -6.46 11.05 13.84
C VAL A 110 -6.30 9.98 14.91
N THR A 111 -7.42 9.40 15.32
CA THR A 111 -7.50 8.21 16.17
C THR A 111 -8.41 7.18 15.52
N CYS A 112 -8.18 5.90 15.81
CA CYS A 112 -9.01 4.81 15.31
C CYS A 112 -8.84 3.56 16.16
N GLU A 113 -9.95 2.90 16.45
CA GLU A 113 -9.94 1.57 17.07
C GLU A 113 -9.41 0.53 16.08
N ARG A 114 -9.80 0.64 14.80
CA ARG A 114 -9.24 -0.12 13.69
C ARG A 114 -9.02 0.76 12.47
N CYS A 115 -7.77 0.82 12.03
CA CYS A 115 -7.34 1.37 10.77
C CYS A 115 -6.66 0.30 9.93
N VAL A 116 -6.72 0.45 8.61
CA VAL A 116 -5.94 -0.36 7.67
C VAL A 116 -4.75 0.46 7.20
N LEU A 117 -3.55 0.04 7.57
CA LEU A 117 -2.30 0.55 6.99
C LEU A 117 -2.00 -0.26 5.73
N ARG A 118 -1.88 0.42 4.59
CA ARG A 118 -1.54 -0.19 3.32
C ARG A 118 -0.14 0.18 2.87
N TRP A 119 0.66 -0.83 2.58
CA TRP A 119 1.86 -0.72 1.76
C TRP A 119 1.47 -0.89 0.29
N HIS A 120 1.95 0.01 -0.56
CA HIS A 120 1.79 -0.07 -2.00
C HIS A 120 3.17 -0.01 -2.64
N TYR A 121 3.49 -1.04 -3.41
CA TYR A 121 4.71 -1.13 -4.20
C TYR A 121 4.38 -1.12 -5.69
N LYS A 122 4.70 0.00 -6.35
CA LYS A 122 4.74 0.07 -7.82
C LYS A 122 6.15 -0.25 -8.29
N THR A 123 6.33 -1.35 -9.02
CA THR A 123 7.65 -1.75 -9.52
C THR A 123 8.15 -0.79 -10.61
N GLY A 124 9.40 -0.97 -11.03
CA GLY A 124 10.03 -0.08 -12.01
C GLY A 124 11.05 -0.78 -12.90
N ASN A 125 10.84 -2.05 -13.20
CA ASN A 125 11.74 -2.88 -13.98
C ASN A 125 11.21 -3.23 -15.38
N SER A 126 9.93 -2.98 -15.67
CA SER A 126 9.36 -3.22 -17.00
C SER A 126 9.65 -2.04 -17.93
N TRP A 127 9.97 -2.33 -19.19
CA TRP A 127 10.07 -1.31 -20.24
C TRP A 127 8.68 -0.92 -20.73
N GLY A 128 8.46 0.37 -20.98
CA GLY A 128 7.22 0.86 -21.57
C GLY A 128 7.35 2.28 -22.12
N THR A 129 6.25 2.79 -22.67
CA THR A 129 6.15 4.15 -23.21
C THR A 129 5.92 5.15 -22.08
N CYS A 130 6.74 6.19 -22.03
CA CYS A 130 6.65 7.32 -21.11
C CYS A 130 5.64 8.36 -21.62
N ASN A 131 5.29 9.33 -20.78
CA ASN A 131 4.30 10.36 -21.12
C ASN A 131 4.72 11.27 -22.29
N ASP A 132 6.03 11.41 -22.53
CA ASP A 132 6.60 12.17 -23.64
C ASP A 132 6.72 11.34 -24.95
N GLY A 133 6.21 10.10 -24.94
CA GLY A 133 6.27 9.19 -26.08
C GLY A 133 7.61 8.44 -26.21
N SER A 134 8.61 8.75 -25.39
CA SER A 134 9.86 7.99 -25.33
C SER A 134 9.64 6.62 -24.69
N GLY A 135 10.60 5.72 -24.87
CA GLY A 135 10.55 4.37 -24.29
C GLY A 135 11.65 4.15 -23.26
N ALA A 136 11.28 3.76 -22.04
CA ALA A 136 12.25 3.54 -20.96
C ALA A 136 11.78 2.49 -19.95
N ILE A 137 12.73 1.98 -19.17
CA ILE A 137 12.47 1.13 -18.00
C ILE A 137 11.75 1.96 -16.92
N GLY A 138 10.69 1.40 -16.34
CA GLY A 138 9.84 2.04 -15.34
C GLY A 138 8.71 2.89 -15.92
N CYS A 139 8.61 3.03 -17.24
CA CYS A 139 7.52 3.72 -17.91
C CYS A 139 6.37 2.77 -18.28
N GLY A 140 5.18 3.35 -18.49
CA GLY A 140 3.98 2.59 -18.82
C GLY A 140 3.51 1.66 -17.69
N PRO A 141 2.78 0.57 -18.03
CA PRO A 141 2.34 -0.45 -17.11
C PRO A 141 3.47 -1.06 -16.28
N GLN A 142 3.32 -1.07 -14.95
CA GLN A 142 4.26 -1.69 -14.02
C GLN A 142 3.51 -2.65 -13.10
N GLU A 143 4.17 -3.73 -12.68
CA GLU A 143 3.62 -4.64 -11.67
C GLU A 143 3.36 -3.87 -10.36
N THR A 144 2.31 -4.29 -9.65
CA THR A 144 1.93 -3.68 -8.38
C THR A 144 1.76 -4.75 -7.32
N PHE A 145 2.34 -4.52 -6.14
CA PHE A 145 2.06 -5.27 -4.93
C PHE A 145 1.39 -4.36 -3.92
N ARG A 146 0.43 -4.91 -3.18
CA ARG A 146 -0.17 -4.23 -2.02
C ARG A 146 -0.24 -5.21 -0.87
N SER A 147 -0.17 -4.68 0.34
CA SER A 147 -0.42 -5.42 1.58
C SER A 147 -1.13 -4.51 2.55
N CYS A 148 -1.98 -5.08 3.39
CA CYS A 148 -2.76 -4.38 4.39
C CYS A 148 -2.46 -4.93 5.79
N SER A 149 -2.56 -4.07 6.81
CA SER A 149 -2.40 -4.44 8.21
C SER A 149 -3.39 -3.66 9.07
N ASP A 150 -4.13 -4.38 9.91
CA ASP A 150 -5.04 -3.80 10.90
C ASP A 150 -4.23 -3.22 12.08
N ILE A 151 -4.32 -1.92 12.31
CA ILE A 151 -3.64 -1.19 13.39
C ILE A 151 -4.65 -0.36 14.19
N SER A 152 -4.26 0.15 15.37
CA SER A 152 -5.01 1.17 16.10
C SER A 152 -4.18 2.42 16.34
N ILE A 153 -4.85 3.57 16.49
CA ILE A 153 -4.21 4.87 16.76
C ILE A 153 -4.93 5.54 17.93
N VAL A 154 -4.17 5.90 18.97
CA VAL A 154 -4.65 6.54 20.22
C VAL A 154 -4.08 7.94 20.43
#